data_AF-A0AAD1G2Q3-F1
#
_entry.id   AF-A0AAD1G2Q3-F1
#
_cell.length_a   1.000
_cell.length_b   1.000
_cell.length_c   1.000
_cell.angle_alpha   90.00
_cell.angle_beta   90.00
_cell.angle_gamma   90.00
#
_symmetry.space_group_name_H-M   'P 1'
#
loop_
_entity.id
_entity.type
_entity.pdbx_description
1 polymer ?
#
loop_
_entity_poly.entity_id
_entity_poly.type
_entity_poly.pdbx_seq_one_letter_code
_entity_poly.pdbx_strand_id
1 'polypeptide(L)'
;MRCRAAVFRDWHGRCIATPAMTIDAKGLLAIRSQILERNDVLSRTTAPQTAAKPDFGNVMQSAMQAVNTQQTRAAEASASYERGETTDIAAVMLQRQKASIGFEATLQVRNRLLTAYKDIMNMPV
;
A
#
# COMPACT_ATOMS: atom_id res chain seq x y z
N MET A 1 -0.08 47.65 24.28
CA MET A 1 0.51 47.98 22.96
C MET A 1 0.89 46.69 22.23
N ARG A 2 0.14 46.40 21.15
CA ARG A 2 0.39 45.51 19.99
C ARG A 2 0.66 44.01 20.24
N CYS A 3 -0.40 43.24 20.50
CA CYS A 3 -0.46 41.83 20.04
C CYS A 3 -0.54 41.81 18.51
N ARG A 4 0.43 41.20 17.85
CA ARG A 4 0.54 41.10 16.39
C ARG A 4 -0.29 39.89 15.91
N ALA A 5 -1.33 40.16 15.11
CA ALA A 5 -2.12 39.37 14.15
C ALA A 5 -2.32 37.82 14.23
N ALA A 6 -1.70 37.06 15.12
CA ALA A 6 -1.76 35.58 15.12
C ALA A 6 -2.01 34.94 16.50
N VAL A 7 -2.58 35.68 17.46
CA VAL A 7 -2.84 35.18 18.83
C VAL A 7 -4.31 35.39 19.20
N PHE A 8 -5.06 34.29 19.29
CA PHE A 8 -6.42 34.29 19.83
C PHE A 8 -6.35 34.49 21.35
N ARG A 9 -7.19 35.37 21.89
CA ARG A 9 -7.16 35.77 23.31
C ARG A 9 -8.00 34.78 24.12
N ASP A 10 -7.40 34.07 25.07
CA ASP A 10 -8.13 33.21 25.99
C ASP A 10 -8.97 34.05 26.98
N TRP A 11 -10.00 33.44 27.57
CA TRP A 11 -10.95 34.07 28.50
C TRP A 11 -10.30 34.74 29.73
N HIS A 12 -9.04 34.41 30.06
CA HIS A 12 -8.26 35.06 31.12
C HIS A 12 -7.24 36.12 30.67
N GLY A 13 -7.23 36.53 29.39
CA GLY A 13 -6.39 37.64 28.92
C GLY A 13 -4.88 37.36 28.85
N ARG A 14 -4.45 36.11 29.02
CA ARG A 14 -3.05 35.67 28.82
C ARG A 14 -2.79 35.30 27.36
N CYS A 15 -1.62 35.68 26.84
CA CYS A 15 -1.15 35.27 25.52
C CYS A 15 -0.54 33.87 25.63
N ILE A 16 -1.22 32.85 25.13
CA ILE A 16 -0.66 31.50 25.00
C ILE A 16 -0.15 31.37 23.56
N ALA A 17 1.14 31.08 23.39
CA ALA A 17 1.70 30.74 22.09
C ALA A 17 1.19 29.36 21.69
N THR A 18 0.37 29.28 20.65
CA THR A 18 0.00 28.00 20.03
C THR A 18 1.29 27.40 19.44
N PRO A 19 1.71 26.19 19.86
CA PRO A 19 2.78 25.52 19.15
C PRO A 19 2.24 25.18 17.75
N ALA A 20 2.71 25.93 16.75
CA ALA A 20 2.54 25.53 15.37
C ALA A 20 3.18 24.15 15.23
N MET A 21 2.39 23.14 14.89
CA MET A 21 2.87 21.80 14.57
C MET A 21 3.60 21.88 13.23
N THR A 22 4.83 22.41 13.26
CA THR A 22 5.70 22.44 12.11
C THR A 22 6.23 21.03 11.89
N ILE A 23 5.92 20.47 10.72
CA ILE A 23 6.54 19.24 10.23
C ILE A 23 8.04 19.55 10.06
N ASP A 24 8.84 19.18 11.07
CA ASP A 24 10.27 19.46 11.11
C ASP A 24 11.01 18.59 10.11
N ALA A 25 11.87 19.19 9.30
CA ALA A 25 12.64 18.51 8.26
C ALA A 25 13.53 17.38 8.81
N LYS A 26 13.94 17.44 10.09
CA LYS A 26 14.68 16.35 10.75
C LYS A 26 13.78 15.14 10.98
N GLY A 27 12.49 15.35 11.27
CA GLY A 27 11.51 14.27 11.38
C GLY A 27 11.31 13.52 10.07
N LEU A 28 11.23 14.25 8.95
CA LEU A 28 11.13 13.66 7.61
C LEU A 28 12.40 12.88 7.22
N LEU A 29 13.58 13.37 7.60
CA LEU A 29 14.86 12.67 7.37
C LEU A 29 14.96 11.38 8.21
N ALA A 30 14.48 11.40 9.46
CA ALA A 30 14.44 10.22 10.32
C ALA A 30 13.46 9.15 9.82
N ILE A 31 12.31 9.55 9.26
CA ILE A 31 11.37 8.61 8.64
C ILE A 31 11.98 8.00 7.37
N ARG A 32 12.68 8.80 6.56
CA ARG A 32 13.36 8.30 5.36
C ARG A 32 14.44 7.27 5.68
N SER A 33 15.27 7.50 6.71
CA SER A 33 16.32 6.54 7.10
C SER A 33 15.72 5.20 7.56
N GLN A 34 14.64 5.26 8.33
CA GLN A 34 13.96 4.05 8.82
C GLN A 34 13.34 3.23 7.68
N ILE A 35 12.81 3.88 6.64
CA ILE A 35 12.25 3.19 5.47
C ILE A 35 13.36 2.51 4.66
N LEU A 36 14.53 3.16 4.51
CA LEU A 36 15.66 2.60 3.77
C LEU A 36 16.24 1.35 4.45
N GLU A 37 16.43 1.39 5.77
CA GLU A 37 16.90 0.22 6.53
C GLU A 37 15.92 -0.94 6.44
N ARG A 38 14.62 -0.65 6.58
CA ARG A 38 13.56 -1.67 6.48
C ARG A 38 13.48 -2.29 5.09
N ASN A 39 13.78 -1.52 4.04
CA ASN A 39 13.82 -2.03 2.67
C ASN A 39 15.07 -2.87 2.39
N ASP A 40 16.21 -2.58 3.03
CA ASP A 40 17.42 -3.40 2.93
C ASP A 40 17.21 -4.79 3.55
N VAL A 41 16.54 -4.89 4.71
CA VAL A 41 16.22 -6.19 5.32
C VAL A 41 15.26 -7.01 4.44
N LEU A 42 14.25 -6.35 3.85
CA LEU A 42 13.34 -6.99 2.89
C LEU A 42 14.08 -7.44 1.63
N SER A 43 15.05 -6.66 1.15
CA SER A 43 15.87 -7.00 -0.02
C SER A 43 16.83 -8.17 0.23
N ARG A 44 17.33 -8.32 1.47
CA ARG A 44 18.17 -9.47 1.85
C ARG A 44 17.37 -10.76 2.00
N THR A 45 16.08 -10.70 2.36
CA THR A 45 15.20 -11.87 2.35
C THR A 45 14.79 -12.34 0.95
N THR A 46 15.03 -11.53 -0.08
CA THR A 46 14.83 -11.89 -1.50
C THR A 46 16.07 -12.45 -2.19
N ALA A 47 17.20 -12.61 -1.48
CA ALA A 47 18.34 -13.33 -2.01
C ALA A 47 17.93 -14.77 -2.35
N PRO A 48 18.27 -15.30 -3.54
CA PRO A 48 17.83 -16.62 -3.97
C PRO A 48 18.55 -17.68 -3.14
N GLN A 49 17.98 -18.03 -2.00
CA GLN A 49 18.26 -19.30 -1.36
C GLN A 49 17.85 -20.39 -2.36
N THR A 50 18.71 -21.39 -2.52
CA THR A 50 18.53 -22.56 -3.39
C THR A 50 17.41 -23.49 -2.88
N ALA A 51 16.30 -22.93 -2.43
CA ALA A 51 15.03 -23.63 -2.31
C ALA A 51 14.53 -23.87 -3.72
N ALA A 52 14.07 -25.10 -3.99
CA ALA A 52 13.49 -25.52 -5.26
C ALA A 52 12.67 -24.37 -5.87
N LYS A 53 13.11 -23.89 -7.05
CA LYS A 53 12.48 -22.79 -7.79
C LYS A 53 10.97 -23.03 -7.74
N PRO A 54 10.18 -22.23 -7.00
CA PRO A 54 8.74 -22.35 -7.09
C PRO A 54 8.40 -22.10 -8.55
N ASP A 55 7.72 -23.06 -9.16
CA ASP A 55 7.39 -23.00 -10.58
C ASP A 55 6.62 -21.69 -10.81
N PHE A 56 7.21 -20.79 -11.58
CA PHE A 56 6.68 -19.45 -11.77
C PHE A 56 5.24 -19.52 -12.33
N GLY A 57 4.95 -20.52 -13.17
CA GLY A 57 3.61 -20.78 -13.68
C GLY A 57 2.62 -21.09 -12.56
N ASN A 58 3.00 -21.89 -11.57
CA ASN A 58 2.17 -22.16 -10.39
C ASN A 58 1.94 -20.91 -9.52
N VAL A 59 2.96 -20.05 -9.37
CA VAL A 59 2.82 -18.78 -8.64
C VAL A 59 1.88 -17.82 -9.38
N MET A 60 1.96 -17.76 -10.71
CA MET A 60 1.05 -16.96 -11.54
C MET A 60 -0.38 -17.51 -11.49
N GLN A 61 -0.55 -18.84 -11.61
CA GLN A 61 -1.83 -19.53 -11.51
C GLN A 61 -2.52 -19.23 -10.18
N SER A 62 -1.77 -19.35 -9.07
CA SER A 62 -2.27 -19.06 -7.73
C SER A 62 -2.57 -17.57 -7.53
N ALA A 63 -1.78 -16.66 -8.10
CA ALA A 63 -2.09 -15.23 -8.09
C ALA A 63 -3.39 -14.91 -8.85
N MET A 64 -3.62 -15.53 -10.02
CA MET A 64 -4.87 -15.36 -10.77
C MET A 64 -6.07 -15.91 -9.99
N GLN A 65 -5.93 -17.08 -9.35
CA GLN A 65 -6.96 -17.61 -8.45
C GLN A 65 -7.21 -16.68 -7.27
N ALA A 66 -6.17 -16.12 -6.66
CA ALA A 66 -6.29 -15.17 -5.56
C ALA A 66 -7.05 -13.91 -5.97
N VAL A 67 -6.77 -13.35 -7.16
CA VAL A 67 -7.52 -12.22 -7.71
C VAL A 67 -9.00 -12.58 -7.90
N ASN A 68 -9.29 -13.75 -8.46
CA ASN A 68 -10.67 -14.23 -8.63
C ASN A 68 -11.39 -14.34 -7.29
N THR A 69 -10.77 -14.95 -6.29
CA THR A 69 -11.31 -15.02 -4.92
C THR A 69 -11.52 -13.62 -4.32
N GLN A 70 -10.60 -12.69 -4.55
CA GLN A 70 -10.71 -11.34 -4.02
C GLN A 70 -11.87 -10.56 -4.67
N GLN A 71 -12.11 -10.77 -5.97
CA GLN A 71 -13.27 -10.22 -6.68
C GLN A 71 -14.59 -10.83 -6.18
N THR A 72 -14.66 -12.16 -6.03
CA THR A 72 -15.85 -12.83 -5.49
C THR A 72 -16.17 -12.32 -4.08
N ARG A 73 -15.17 -12.22 -3.19
CA ARG A 73 -15.34 -11.69 -1.83
C ARG A 73 -15.86 -10.26 -1.82
N ALA A 74 -15.37 -9.40 -2.71
CA ALA A 74 -15.85 -8.03 -2.82
C ALA A 74 -17.32 -7.96 -3.30
N ALA A 75 -17.71 -8.84 -4.23
CA ALA A 75 -19.09 -8.97 -4.70
C ALA A 75 -20.01 -9.51 -3.59
N GLU A 76 -19.59 -10.55 -2.88
CA GLU A 76 -20.32 -11.14 -1.75
C GLU A 76 -20.50 -10.13 -0.61
N ALA A 77 -19.43 -9.42 -0.25
CA ALA A 77 -19.49 -8.38 0.77
C ALA A 77 -20.49 -7.28 0.39
N SER A 78 -20.51 -6.88 -0.88
CA SER A 78 -21.48 -5.90 -1.38
C SER A 78 -22.91 -6.42 -1.31
N ALA A 79 -23.15 -7.65 -1.76
CA ALA A 79 -24.47 -8.28 -1.70
C ALA A 79 -24.94 -8.54 -0.26
N SER A 80 -24.04 -8.86 0.67
CA SER A 80 -24.36 -9.03 2.10
C SER A 80 -24.76 -7.71 2.76
N TYR A 81 -24.15 -6.61 2.32
CA TYR A 81 -24.50 -5.26 2.78
C TYR A 81 -25.86 -4.83 2.24
N GLU A 82 -26.13 -5.07 0.95
CA GLU A 82 -27.43 -4.78 0.32
C GLU A 82 -28.59 -5.58 0.95
N ARG A 83 -28.31 -6.81 1.40
CA ARG A 83 -29.29 -7.67 2.11
C ARG A 83 -29.43 -7.34 3.60
N GLY A 84 -28.63 -6.43 4.14
CA GLY A 84 -28.67 -6.02 5.55
C GLY A 84 -28.07 -7.03 6.54
N GLU A 85 -27.40 -8.09 6.05
CA GLU A 85 -26.70 -9.08 6.90
C GLU A 85 -25.42 -8.51 7.53
N THR A 86 -24.82 -7.50 6.90
CA THR A 86 -23.64 -6.78 7.40
C THR A 86 -23.91 -5.28 7.34
N THR A 87 -23.80 -4.60 8.48
CA THR A 87 -24.02 -3.14 8.59
C THR A 87 -22.75 -2.33 8.38
N ASP A 88 -21.59 -2.99 8.21
CA ASP A 88 -20.29 -2.33 8.09
C ASP A 88 -19.93 -2.03 6.62
N ILE A 89 -20.22 -0.80 6.18
CA ILE A 89 -19.76 -0.26 4.88
C ILE A 89 -18.24 -0.24 4.78
N ALA A 90 -17.53 0.03 5.88
CA ALA A 90 -16.09 0.22 5.84
C ALA A 90 -15.39 -1.09 5.46
N ALA A 91 -15.88 -2.23 5.98
CA ALA A 91 -15.42 -3.55 5.58
C ALA A 91 -15.63 -3.82 4.08
N VAL A 92 -16.80 -3.50 3.52
CA VAL A 92 -17.09 -3.70 2.08
C VAL A 92 -16.17 -2.84 1.22
N MET A 93 -16.00 -1.57 1.58
CA MET A 93 -15.13 -0.63 0.86
C MET A 93 -13.67 -1.07 0.92
N LEU A 94 -13.21 -1.58 2.07
CA LEU A 94 -11.86 -2.12 2.22
C LEU A 94 -11.65 -3.38 1.35
N GLN A 95 -12.64 -4.29 1.29
CA GLN A 95 -12.55 -5.45 0.41
C GLN A 95 -12.49 -5.05 -1.07
N ARG A 96 -13.28 -4.05 -1.49
CA ARG A 96 -13.23 -3.49 -2.85
C ARG A 96 -11.86 -2.89 -3.16
N GLN A 97 -11.30 -2.09 -2.25
CA GLN A 97 -9.96 -1.50 -2.40
C GLN A 97 -8.87 -2.59 -2.50
N LYS A 98 -8.95 -3.62 -1.66
CA LYS A 98 -8.00 -4.74 -1.70
C LYS A 98 -8.07 -5.52 -3.02
N ALA A 99 -9.27 -5.73 -3.55
CA ALA A 99 -9.45 -6.38 -4.85
C ALA A 99 -8.84 -5.54 -6.00
N SER A 100 -9.06 -4.22 -6.00
CA SER A 100 -8.49 -3.31 -7.02
C SER A 100 -6.97 -3.28 -6.98
N ILE A 101 -6.36 -3.09 -5.79
CA ILE A 101 -4.90 -3.04 -5.64
C ILE A 101 -4.27 -4.40 -6.01
N GLY A 102 -4.88 -5.51 -5.60
CA GLY A 102 -4.40 -6.86 -5.93
C GLY A 102 -4.46 -7.17 -7.43
N PHE A 103 -5.50 -6.72 -8.12
CA PHE A 103 -5.62 -6.86 -9.57
C PHE A 103 -4.52 -6.07 -10.30
N GLU A 104 -4.29 -4.81 -9.91
CA GLU A 104 -3.26 -3.96 -10.51
C GLU A 104 -1.85 -4.54 -10.30
N ALA A 105 -1.55 -5.02 -9.09
CA ALA A 105 -0.29 -5.69 -8.80
C ALA A 105 -0.07 -6.92 -9.71
N THR A 106 -1.12 -7.71 -9.96
CA THR A 106 -1.05 -8.88 -10.85
C THR A 106 -0.78 -8.48 -12.30
N LEU A 107 -1.35 -7.36 -12.78
CA LEU A 107 -1.06 -6.83 -14.12
C LEU A 107 0.40 -6.38 -14.26
N GLN A 108 0.97 -5.76 -13.21
CA GLN A 108 2.39 -5.36 -13.22
C GLN A 108 3.31 -6.58 -13.33
N VAL A 109 3.02 -7.63 -12.55
CA VAL A 109 3.75 -8.90 -12.62
C VAL A 109 3.64 -9.51 -14.02
N ARG A 110 2.42 -9.60 -14.57
CA ARG A 110 2.17 -10.10 -15.94
C ARG A 110 3.00 -9.37 -16.99
N ASN A 111 3.00 -8.05 -16.96
CA ASN A 111 3.70 -7.24 -17.95
C ASN A 111 5.22 -7.41 -17.84
N ARG A 112 5.77 -7.46 -16.61
CA ARG A 112 7.20 -7.73 -16.38
C ARG A 112 7.65 -9.08 -16.93
N LEU A 113 6.80 -10.10 -16.86
CA LEU A 113 7.12 -11.44 -17.37
C LEU A 113 7.11 -11.50 -18.89
N LEU A 114 6.12 -10.85 -19.52
CA LEU A 114 6.09 -10.76 -20.97
C LEU A 114 7.32 -10.04 -21.50
N THR A 115 7.78 -8.99 -20.80
CA THR A 115 9.05 -8.32 -21.14
C THR A 115 10.25 -9.25 -20.93
N ALA A 116 10.37 -9.92 -19.78
CA ALA A 116 11.50 -10.82 -19.52
C ALA A 116 11.59 -11.99 -20.52
N TYR A 117 10.46 -12.54 -20.94
CA TYR A 117 10.42 -13.57 -21.98
C TYR A 117 10.86 -13.02 -23.35
N LYS A 118 10.38 -11.83 -23.72
CA LYS A 118 10.79 -11.15 -24.95
C LYS A 118 12.28 -10.79 -24.94
N ASP A 119 12.82 -10.36 -23.80
CA ASP A 119 14.24 -10.00 -23.66
C ASP A 119 15.15 -11.21 -23.88
N ILE A 120 14.80 -12.39 -23.36
CA ILE A 120 15.54 -13.63 -23.62
C ILE A 120 15.50 -13.99 -25.12
N MET A 121 14.37 -13.80 -25.80
CA MET A 121 14.25 -14.09 -27.24
C MET A 121 14.95 -13.07 -28.13
N ASN A 122 15.02 -11.81 -27.72
CA ASN A 122 15.65 -10.74 -28.47
C ASN A 122 17.14 -10.56 -28.14
N MET A 123 17.70 -11.39 -27.27
CA MET A 123 19.14 -11.42 -27.06
C MET A 123 19.79 -11.99 -28.33
N PRO A 124 20.54 -11.19 -29.12
CA PRO A 124 21.28 -11.75 -30.23
C PRO A 124 22.35 -12.69 -29.64
N VAL A 125 22.39 -13.91 -30.16
CA VAL A 125 23.50 -14.85 -29.92
C VAL A 125 24.80 -14.33 -30.54
#